data_AF-A0A2P9GWL8-F1
#
_entry.id   AF-A0A2P9GWL8-F1
#
_cell.length_a   1.000
_cell.length_b   1.000
_cell.length_c   1.000
_cell.angle_alpha   90.00
_cell.angle_beta   90.00
_cell.angle_gamma   90.00
#
_symmetry.space_group_name_H-M   'P 1'
#
loop_
_entity.id
_entity.type
_entity.pdbx_description
1 polymer ?
#
loop_
_entity_poly.entity_id
_entity_poly.type
_entity_poly.pdbx_seq_one_letter_code
_entity_poly.pdbx_strand_id
1 'polypeptide(L)'
;MHGPYPFPKFAIVENFFPTGYGFPSYTLLGATVLRLPFIPETSLRHEIAHSWWGNGVLVDYASGNWCEGLTTYVADYLSQEMSSAADARLYREQILQEYSTFAASGADFPLRLFESRSSPATKAVGYGKAAFVFHMIRQKLGDDAFWNSLRQIYKERLFVRTSWEDFRDVFVRTGGWDPAEAKEFFDQWVARSGAPVLKLRDVQLKSDASGWQATGSLDQDPPWYDLDITVALKISPTQRLDTRIGIKGGSTSFAIGSPRTGSALKPSAAPAQRGDSASAQTGSGGSPPPQKLIADPDVNIFRLLDPEEVPCTVNSVKGSKSLTAVLRDGSPREAVKAFKLLLEGLGHAGARITSEEEAEMKMSKQGDFLFFGLPRSEKLKSFFLSSPEDVTLSEEKFSVKGLSGADCLFLVFNESNRGAGITALYLPVSGTSSDSVLTAARKITHYGKYSYLAFSHGVIRQKGVWEVLRSPLQFDFLNK
;
A
#
# COMPACT_ATOMS: atom_id res chain seq x y z
N MET A 1 -8.48 -23.79 3.39
CA MET A 1 -8.51 -22.45 4.02
C MET A 1 -9.62 -22.36 5.04
N HIS A 2 -10.86 -22.69 4.65
CA HIS A 2 -12.03 -22.75 5.53
C HIS A 2 -12.54 -24.20 5.68
N GLY A 3 -13.58 -24.41 6.51
CA GLY A 3 -14.33 -25.67 6.56
C GLY A 3 -15.32 -25.83 5.39
N PRO A 4 -16.21 -26.85 5.41
CA PRO A 4 -17.26 -27.05 4.41
C PRO A 4 -18.10 -25.77 4.17
N TYR A 5 -18.74 -25.67 3.01
CA TYR A 5 -19.65 -24.54 2.77
C TYR A 5 -20.88 -24.66 3.71
N PRO A 6 -21.24 -23.62 4.49
CA PRO A 6 -22.22 -23.76 5.58
C PRO A 6 -23.69 -23.76 5.15
N PHE A 7 -24.01 -23.53 3.88
CA PHE A 7 -25.40 -23.39 3.41
C PHE A 7 -25.77 -24.44 2.35
N PRO A 8 -27.06 -24.76 2.16
CA PRO A 8 -27.49 -25.78 1.18
C PRO A 8 -27.24 -25.41 -0.28
N LYS A 9 -27.12 -24.11 -0.60
CA LYS A 9 -26.89 -23.59 -1.95
C LYS A 9 -26.13 -22.28 -1.92
N PHE A 10 -25.56 -21.89 -3.04
CA PHE A 10 -25.01 -20.56 -3.29
C PHE A 10 -25.57 -20.02 -4.61
N ALA A 11 -26.00 -18.76 -4.62
CA ALA A 11 -26.43 -18.07 -5.83
C ALA A 11 -25.77 -16.69 -5.93
N ILE A 12 -25.57 -16.20 -7.15
CA ILE A 12 -25.20 -14.81 -7.41
C ILE A 12 -26.45 -14.13 -7.95
N VAL A 13 -26.90 -13.07 -7.26
CA VAL A 13 -28.11 -12.33 -7.60
C VAL A 13 -27.71 -10.92 -7.98
N GLU A 14 -28.17 -10.47 -9.14
CA GLU A 14 -27.92 -9.10 -9.62
C GLU A 14 -28.90 -8.11 -8.99
N ASN A 15 -28.43 -6.92 -8.59
CA ASN A 15 -29.28 -5.80 -8.19
C ASN A 15 -28.93 -4.51 -8.95
N PHE A 16 -29.76 -3.47 -8.80
CA PHE A 16 -29.60 -2.19 -9.48
C PHE A 16 -28.68 -1.19 -8.74
N PHE A 17 -28.30 -1.45 -7.48
CA PHE A 17 -27.41 -0.58 -6.71
C PHE A 17 -25.94 -0.96 -6.92
N PRO A 18 -24.97 -0.03 -6.85
CA PRO A 18 -23.55 -0.35 -7.00
C PRO A 18 -22.95 -0.94 -5.70
N THR A 19 -23.53 -2.02 -5.20
CA THR A 19 -23.20 -2.63 -3.90
C THR A 19 -22.85 -4.11 -4.06
N GLY A 20 -22.00 -4.61 -3.17
CA GLY A 20 -21.80 -6.04 -2.92
C GLY A 20 -22.24 -6.35 -1.49
N TYR A 21 -23.04 -7.41 -1.31
CA TYR A 21 -23.43 -7.91 0.00
C TYR A 21 -23.46 -9.44 -0.02
N GLY A 22 -22.73 -10.08 0.88
CA GLY A 22 -22.81 -11.51 1.15
C GLY A 22 -23.94 -11.83 2.13
N PHE A 23 -24.91 -12.65 1.71
CA PHE A 23 -25.99 -13.17 2.56
C PHE A 23 -25.87 -14.70 2.73
N PRO A 24 -26.54 -15.29 3.73
CA PRO A 24 -26.71 -16.73 3.79
C PRO A 24 -27.29 -17.25 2.47
N SER A 25 -26.57 -18.17 1.80
CA SER A 25 -26.93 -18.82 0.54
C SER A 25 -26.91 -18.01 -0.76
N TYR A 26 -26.60 -16.71 -0.73
CA TYR A 26 -26.44 -15.92 -1.96
C TYR A 26 -25.62 -14.64 -1.75
N THR A 27 -25.02 -14.11 -2.80
CA THR A 27 -24.47 -12.73 -2.80
C THR A 27 -25.27 -11.85 -3.74
N LEU A 28 -25.50 -10.61 -3.31
CA LEU A 28 -26.13 -9.57 -4.09
C LEU A 28 -25.06 -8.66 -4.70
N LEU A 29 -25.01 -8.55 -6.02
CA LEU A 29 -24.03 -7.71 -6.72
C LEU A 29 -24.71 -6.74 -7.67
N GLY A 30 -24.27 -5.48 -7.67
CA GLY A 30 -24.72 -4.48 -8.62
C GLY A 30 -24.49 -4.86 -10.08
N ALA A 31 -25.48 -4.61 -10.93
CA ALA A 31 -25.42 -4.82 -12.38
C ALA A 31 -24.21 -4.12 -13.03
N THR A 32 -23.93 -2.89 -12.58
CA THR A 32 -22.78 -2.11 -13.04
C THR A 32 -21.46 -2.64 -12.46
N VAL A 33 -21.52 -3.26 -11.28
CA VAL A 33 -20.36 -3.85 -10.58
C VAL A 33 -19.97 -5.16 -11.27
N LEU A 34 -20.91 -6.07 -11.54
CA LEU A 34 -20.68 -7.34 -12.25
C LEU A 34 -19.96 -7.20 -13.59
N ARG A 35 -20.11 -6.05 -14.27
CA ARG A 35 -19.52 -5.77 -15.58
C ARG A 35 -18.10 -5.20 -15.52
N LEU A 36 -17.56 -4.90 -14.33
CA LEU A 36 -16.20 -4.41 -14.17
C LEU A 36 -15.21 -5.60 -14.19
N PRO A 37 -14.13 -5.53 -14.99
CA PRO A 37 -13.27 -6.68 -15.28
C PRO A 37 -12.51 -7.26 -14.07
N PHE A 38 -12.41 -6.51 -12.96
CA PHE A 38 -11.71 -6.93 -11.73
C PHE A 38 -12.65 -7.52 -10.66
N ILE A 39 -13.97 -7.46 -10.86
CA ILE A 39 -14.96 -7.84 -9.84
C ILE A 39 -15.03 -9.35 -9.58
N PRO A 40 -14.90 -10.25 -10.58
CA PRO A 40 -14.81 -11.68 -10.30
C PRO A 40 -13.62 -12.06 -9.41
N GLU A 41 -12.53 -11.29 -9.51
CA GLU A 41 -11.26 -11.62 -8.83
C GLU A 41 -11.09 -10.94 -7.47
N THR A 42 -11.76 -9.81 -7.22
CA THR A 42 -11.65 -9.08 -5.94
C THR A 42 -12.99 -9.13 -5.20
N SER A 43 -13.97 -8.29 -5.59
CA SER A 43 -15.25 -8.19 -4.88
C SER A 43 -16.01 -9.50 -4.76
N LEU A 44 -16.10 -10.33 -5.81
CA LEU A 44 -16.84 -11.60 -5.72
C LEU A 44 -16.17 -12.58 -4.75
N ARG A 45 -14.83 -12.66 -4.71
CA ARG A 45 -14.12 -13.51 -3.73
C ARG A 45 -14.38 -13.04 -2.31
N HIS A 46 -14.36 -11.73 -2.09
CA HIS A 46 -14.67 -11.09 -0.81
C HIS A 46 -16.09 -11.44 -0.35
N GLU A 47 -17.09 -11.25 -1.22
CA GLU A 47 -18.49 -11.59 -0.91
C GLU A 47 -18.70 -13.09 -0.68
N ILE A 48 -17.99 -13.95 -1.42
CA ILE A 48 -18.02 -15.40 -1.19
C ILE A 48 -17.44 -15.75 0.17
N ALA A 49 -16.34 -15.12 0.58
CA ALA A 49 -15.71 -15.35 1.89
C ALA A 49 -16.66 -15.02 3.06
N HIS A 50 -17.58 -14.07 2.88
CA HIS A 50 -18.61 -13.78 3.88
C HIS A 50 -19.55 -14.96 4.17
N SER A 51 -19.65 -15.94 3.26
CA SER A 51 -20.40 -17.17 3.52
C SER A 51 -19.88 -17.91 4.75
N TRP A 52 -18.56 -17.93 4.96
CA TRP A 52 -17.95 -18.51 6.15
C TRP A 52 -17.87 -17.51 7.31
N TRP A 53 -17.55 -16.24 7.02
CA TRP A 53 -17.23 -15.23 8.02
C TRP A 53 -18.24 -14.07 8.00
N GLY A 54 -19.05 -13.96 9.04
CA GLY A 54 -20.17 -13.02 9.12
C GLY A 54 -21.52 -13.71 8.94
N ASN A 55 -21.66 -14.62 7.97
CA ASN A 55 -22.89 -15.42 7.79
C ASN A 55 -22.80 -16.81 8.42
N GLY A 56 -21.63 -17.45 8.34
CA GLY A 56 -21.36 -18.74 8.97
C GLY A 56 -21.02 -18.56 10.44
N VAL A 57 -19.82 -18.07 10.72
CA VAL A 57 -19.41 -17.62 12.07
C VAL A 57 -19.89 -16.18 12.25
N LEU A 58 -20.76 -15.95 13.24
CA LEU A 58 -21.45 -14.67 13.38
C LEU A 58 -20.59 -13.67 14.15
N VAL A 59 -20.67 -12.40 13.77
CA VAL A 59 -19.95 -11.31 14.45
C VAL A 59 -20.65 -10.96 15.77
N ASP A 60 -19.88 -10.83 16.85
CA ASP A 60 -20.30 -10.07 18.03
C ASP A 60 -19.91 -8.60 17.89
N TYR A 61 -20.85 -7.77 17.41
CA TYR A 61 -20.63 -6.35 17.18
C TYR A 61 -20.27 -5.56 18.44
N ALA A 62 -20.57 -6.07 19.65
CA ALA A 62 -20.13 -5.45 20.90
C ALA A 62 -18.59 -5.48 21.07
N SER A 63 -17.92 -6.39 20.37
CA SER A 63 -16.46 -6.51 20.32
C SER A 63 -15.84 -5.93 19.04
N GLY A 64 -16.63 -5.37 18.14
CA GLY A 64 -16.19 -4.87 16.85
C GLY A 64 -16.23 -5.90 15.71
N ASN A 65 -16.42 -5.39 14.50
CA ASN A 65 -16.67 -6.17 13.30
C ASN A 65 -15.36 -6.71 12.68
N TRP A 66 -14.90 -7.86 13.17
CA TRP A 66 -13.72 -8.55 12.65
C TRP A 66 -13.92 -9.17 11.27
N CYS A 67 -15.16 -9.37 10.80
CA CYS A 67 -15.41 -10.16 9.60
C CYS A 67 -14.86 -9.47 8.35
N GLU A 68 -15.02 -8.16 8.20
CA GLU A 68 -14.51 -7.38 7.07
C GLU A 68 -12.99 -7.49 6.93
N GLY A 69 -12.28 -7.48 8.07
CA GLY A 69 -10.83 -7.68 8.11
C GLY A 69 -10.43 -9.10 7.71
N LEU A 70 -11.13 -10.11 8.24
CA LEU A 70 -10.83 -11.50 7.93
C LEU A 70 -11.15 -11.84 6.47
N THR A 71 -12.28 -11.36 5.93
CA THR A 71 -12.64 -11.55 4.51
C THR A 71 -11.65 -10.84 3.59
N THR A 72 -11.26 -9.60 3.91
CA THR A 72 -10.17 -8.90 3.21
C THR A 72 -8.89 -9.73 3.20
N TYR A 73 -8.52 -10.31 4.34
CA TYR A 73 -7.30 -11.11 4.43
C TYR A 73 -7.38 -12.39 3.59
N VAL A 74 -8.46 -13.17 3.74
CA VAL A 74 -8.56 -14.50 3.12
C VAL A 74 -8.99 -14.50 1.65
N ALA A 75 -9.57 -13.39 1.17
CA ALA A 75 -9.96 -13.23 -0.23
C ALA A 75 -9.00 -12.30 -0.96
N ASP A 76 -8.92 -11.04 -0.54
CA ASP A 76 -8.25 -10.00 -1.32
C ASP A 76 -6.73 -10.10 -1.21
N TYR A 77 -6.20 -10.14 0.01
CA TYR A 77 -4.77 -10.24 0.26
C TYR A 77 -4.20 -11.59 -0.23
N LEU A 78 -4.82 -12.72 0.14
CA LEU A 78 -4.33 -14.03 -0.30
C LEU A 78 -4.36 -14.20 -1.81
N SER A 79 -5.31 -13.58 -2.52
CA SER A 79 -5.27 -13.59 -3.99
C SER A 79 -4.00 -12.94 -4.52
N GLN A 80 -3.53 -11.84 -3.90
CA GLN A 80 -2.25 -11.22 -4.29
C GLN A 80 -1.07 -12.11 -3.94
N GLU A 81 -1.08 -12.75 -2.76
CA GLU A 81 -0.05 -13.71 -2.36
C GLU A 81 0.05 -14.92 -3.29
N MET A 82 -1.08 -15.43 -3.77
CA MET A 82 -1.13 -16.47 -4.78
C MET A 82 -0.60 -16.01 -6.15
N SER A 83 -0.74 -14.73 -6.48
CA SER A 83 -0.18 -14.16 -7.71
C SER A 83 1.33 -14.04 -7.64
N SER A 84 1.86 -13.37 -6.60
CA SER A 84 3.30 -13.31 -6.35
C SER A 84 3.62 -12.74 -4.96
N ALA A 85 4.83 -13.03 -4.45
CA ALA A 85 5.33 -12.41 -3.23
C ALA A 85 5.44 -10.87 -3.33
N ALA A 86 5.71 -10.36 -4.54
CA ALA A 86 5.77 -8.93 -4.82
C ALA A 86 4.39 -8.27 -4.72
N ASP A 87 3.35 -8.89 -5.29
CA ASP A 87 1.97 -8.38 -5.21
C ASP A 87 1.46 -8.40 -3.76
N ALA A 88 1.78 -9.44 -3.00
CA ALA A 88 1.46 -9.52 -1.57
C ALA A 88 2.08 -8.37 -0.78
N ARG A 89 3.38 -8.11 -1.01
CA ARG A 89 4.13 -7.00 -0.39
C ARG A 89 3.52 -5.65 -0.77
N LEU A 90 3.23 -5.43 -2.05
CA LEU A 90 2.59 -4.20 -2.53
C LEU A 90 1.21 -3.98 -1.91
N TYR A 91 0.42 -5.05 -1.69
CA TYR A 91 -0.87 -4.94 -1.01
C TYR A 91 -0.73 -4.52 0.46
N ARG A 92 0.27 -5.06 1.17
CA ARG A 92 0.58 -4.65 2.55
C ARG A 92 1.05 -3.19 2.60
N GLU A 93 1.92 -2.78 1.69
CA GLU A 93 2.30 -1.36 1.54
C GLU A 93 1.09 -0.47 1.30
N GLN A 94 0.17 -0.88 0.43
CA GLN A 94 -1.06 -0.13 0.17
C GLN A 94 -1.91 0.02 1.45
N ILE A 95 -2.03 -1.01 2.28
CA ILE A 95 -2.73 -0.90 3.57
C ILE A 95 -2.06 0.16 4.46
N LEU A 96 -0.73 0.14 4.60
CA LEU A 96 -0.02 1.12 5.43
C LEU A 96 -0.18 2.55 4.89
N GLN A 97 -0.15 2.73 3.57
CA GLN A 97 -0.37 4.02 2.91
C GLN A 97 -1.78 4.55 3.14
N GLU A 98 -2.81 3.72 2.95
CA GLU A 98 -4.21 4.09 3.19
C GLU A 98 -4.44 4.48 4.65
N TYR A 99 -3.87 3.72 5.59
CA TYR A 99 -3.93 4.06 7.01
C TYR A 99 -3.24 5.39 7.32
N SER A 100 -2.01 5.59 6.84
CA SER A 100 -1.22 6.80 7.09
C SER A 100 -1.92 8.05 6.53
N THR A 101 -2.54 7.92 5.35
CA THR A 101 -3.22 9.03 4.66
C THR A 101 -4.58 9.36 5.28
N PHE A 102 -5.40 8.35 5.57
CA PHE A 102 -6.81 8.58 5.90
C PHE A 102 -7.15 8.46 7.38
N ALA A 103 -6.42 7.65 8.16
CA ALA A 103 -6.76 7.36 9.56
C ALA A 103 -5.79 8.03 10.55
N ALA A 104 -4.48 7.91 10.32
CA ALA A 104 -3.46 8.32 11.29
C ALA A 104 -3.53 9.81 11.68
N SER A 105 -4.09 10.67 10.83
CA SER A 105 -4.27 12.11 11.07
C SER A 105 -5.55 12.44 11.87
N GLY A 106 -5.78 11.74 12.97
CA GLY A 106 -6.85 12.04 13.94
C GLY A 106 -8.21 11.39 13.68
N ALA A 107 -8.32 10.46 12.72
CA ALA A 107 -9.53 9.71 12.42
C ALA A 107 -9.42 8.21 12.72
N ASP A 108 -8.31 7.78 13.32
CA ASP A 108 -8.09 6.40 13.76
C ASP A 108 -8.84 6.08 15.06
N PHE A 109 -9.16 4.80 15.26
CA PHE A 109 -9.88 4.29 16.41
C PHE A 109 -9.54 2.81 16.66
N PRO A 110 -9.75 2.28 17.88
CA PRO A 110 -9.56 0.85 18.16
C PRO A 110 -10.42 -0.05 17.27
N LEU A 111 -9.86 -1.17 16.78
CA LEU A 111 -10.62 -2.14 15.98
C LEU A 111 -11.84 -2.70 16.71
N ARG A 112 -11.78 -2.80 18.04
CA ARG A 112 -12.92 -3.23 18.86
C ARG A 112 -14.14 -2.32 18.79
N LEU A 113 -13.99 -1.12 18.23
CA LEU A 113 -15.09 -0.15 18.01
C LEU A 113 -15.53 -0.08 16.54
N PHE A 114 -14.93 -0.87 15.65
CA PHE A 114 -15.33 -0.87 14.25
C PHE A 114 -16.68 -1.56 14.08
N GLU A 115 -17.65 -0.89 13.45
CA GLU A 115 -18.96 -1.50 13.14
C GLU A 115 -19.13 -1.71 11.64
N SER A 116 -18.93 -0.64 10.87
CA SER A 116 -19.10 -0.64 9.42
C SER A 116 -18.29 0.49 8.77
N ARG A 117 -18.14 0.41 7.45
CA ARG A 117 -17.49 1.44 6.65
C ARG A 117 -18.43 2.63 6.41
N SER A 118 -18.01 3.82 6.83
CA SER A 118 -18.70 5.10 6.57
C SER A 118 -17.80 6.15 5.90
N SER A 119 -16.48 5.94 5.88
CA SER A 119 -15.48 6.87 5.35
C SER A 119 -14.21 6.13 4.90
N PRO A 120 -13.30 6.78 4.14
CA PRO A 120 -11.98 6.21 3.84
C PRO A 120 -11.18 5.83 5.10
N ALA A 121 -11.29 6.62 6.19
CA ALA A 121 -10.63 6.33 7.46
C ALA A 121 -11.15 5.02 8.08
N THR A 122 -12.48 4.86 8.19
CA THR A 122 -13.09 3.63 8.73
C THR A 122 -12.76 2.40 7.89
N LYS A 123 -12.61 2.55 6.56
CA LYS A 123 -12.15 1.47 5.67
C LYS A 123 -10.69 1.10 5.99
N ALA A 124 -9.80 2.09 6.10
CA ALA A 124 -8.38 1.84 6.36
C ALA A 124 -8.17 1.10 7.69
N VAL A 125 -9.00 1.38 8.70
CA VAL A 125 -8.99 0.69 10.00
C VAL A 125 -9.69 -0.67 9.91
N GLY A 126 -10.99 -0.71 9.62
CA GLY A 126 -11.81 -1.92 9.72
C GLY A 126 -11.52 -3.01 8.67
N TYR A 127 -10.96 -2.64 7.52
CA TYR A 127 -10.55 -3.60 6.47
C TYR A 127 -9.03 -3.74 6.48
N GLY A 128 -8.32 -2.62 6.32
CA GLY A 128 -6.85 -2.61 6.18
C GLY A 128 -6.13 -3.10 7.44
N LYS A 129 -6.20 -2.33 8.54
CA LYS A 129 -5.56 -2.69 9.82
C LYS A 129 -6.03 -4.07 10.30
N ALA A 130 -7.33 -4.37 10.23
CA ALA A 130 -7.85 -5.67 10.64
C ALA A 130 -7.28 -6.84 9.81
N ALA A 131 -7.18 -6.72 8.48
CA ALA A 131 -6.54 -7.74 7.64
C ALA A 131 -5.05 -7.89 7.98
N PHE A 132 -4.35 -6.78 8.26
CA PHE A 132 -2.95 -6.80 8.66
C PHE A 132 -2.75 -7.44 10.05
N VAL A 133 -3.71 -7.31 10.97
CA VAL A 133 -3.69 -8.04 12.25
C VAL A 133 -3.71 -9.55 12.01
N PHE A 134 -4.58 -10.06 11.14
CA PHE A 134 -4.57 -11.48 10.77
C PHE A 134 -3.27 -11.90 10.08
N HIS A 135 -2.68 -11.03 9.24
CA HIS A 135 -1.35 -11.27 8.65
C HIS A 135 -0.28 -11.45 9.72
N MET A 136 -0.22 -10.54 10.69
CA MET A 136 0.77 -10.59 11.78
C MET A 136 0.56 -11.83 12.67
N ILE A 137 -0.68 -12.23 12.93
CA ILE A 137 -0.98 -13.49 13.64
C ILE A 137 -0.44 -14.69 12.85
N ARG A 138 -0.68 -14.76 11.53
CA ARG A 138 -0.13 -15.83 10.69
C ARG A 138 1.41 -15.83 10.69
N GLN A 139 2.04 -14.66 10.63
CA GLN A 139 3.51 -14.55 10.73
C GLN A 139 4.04 -15.04 12.08
N LYS A 140 3.31 -14.82 13.18
CA LYS A 140 3.69 -15.26 14.53
C LYS A 140 3.53 -16.77 14.72
N LEU A 141 2.42 -17.34 14.27
CA LEU A 141 2.09 -18.76 14.47
C LEU A 141 2.69 -19.68 13.42
N GLY A 142 2.98 -19.16 12.24
CA GLY A 142 3.22 -19.95 11.04
C GLY A 142 1.93 -20.43 10.38
N ASP A 143 2.04 -20.84 9.12
CA ASP A 143 0.91 -21.14 8.24
C ASP A 143 0.03 -22.26 8.78
N ASP A 144 0.60 -23.41 9.16
CA ASP A 144 -0.17 -24.58 9.57
C ASP A 144 -1.01 -24.31 10.82
N ALA A 145 -0.39 -23.71 11.84
CA ALA A 145 -1.05 -23.36 13.09
C ALA A 145 -2.16 -22.33 12.89
N PHE A 146 -1.92 -21.31 12.04
CA PHE A 146 -2.92 -20.30 11.70
C PHE A 146 -4.13 -20.90 10.98
N TRP A 147 -3.90 -21.65 9.90
CA TRP A 147 -4.99 -22.25 9.12
C TRP A 147 -5.77 -23.31 9.91
N ASN A 148 -5.09 -24.08 10.76
CA ASN A 148 -5.74 -25.04 11.65
C ASN A 148 -6.63 -24.32 12.68
N SER A 149 -6.16 -23.21 13.25
CA SER A 149 -6.96 -22.40 14.17
C SER A 149 -8.22 -21.84 13.50
N LEU A 150 -8.12 -21.29 12.28
CA LEU A 150 -9.30 -20.82 11.54
C LEU A 150 -10.32 -21.94 11.24
N ARG A 151 -9.85 -23.14 10.86
CA ARG A 151 -10.75 -24.31 10.68
C ARG A 151 -11.43 -24.68 11.99
N GLN A 152 -10.72 -24.59 13.11
CA GLN A 152 -11.27 -24.90 14.43
C GLN A 152 -12.30 -23.86 14.87
N ILE A 153 -12.05 -22.57 14.68
CA ILE A 153 -13.03 -21.50 14.91
C ILE A 153 -14.28 -21.76 14.09
N TYR A 154 -14.14 -22.02 12.79
CA TYR A 154 -15.27 -22.33 11.94
C TYR A 154 -16.08 -23.53 12.46
N LYS A 155 -15.42 -24.62 12.86
CA LYS A 155 -16.08 -25.84 13.35
C LYS A 155 -16.82 -25.62 14.68
N GLU A 156 -16.20 -24.91 15.62
CA GLU A 156 -16.73 -24.70 16.97
C GLU A 156 -17.77 -23.57 17.05
N ARG A 157 -17.66 -22.57 16.17
CA ARG A 157 -18.42 -21.31 16.25
C ARG A 157 -19.37 -21.10 15.06
N LEU A 158 -19.67 -22.15 14.31
CA LEU A 158 -20.66 -22.08 13.25
C LEU A 158 -22.02 -21.66 13.82
N PHE A 159 -22.56 -20.56 13.30
CA PHE A 159 -23.78 -19.88 13.73
C PHE A 159 -23.77 -19.36 15.18
N VAL A 160 -22.58 -19.15 15.74
CA VAL A 160 -22.38 -18.58 17.07
C VAL A 160 -21.77 -17.18 16.95
N ARG A 161 -22.26 -16.23 17.77
CA ARG A 161 -21.65 -14.89 17.90
C ARG A 161 -20.24 -15.03 18.47
N THR A 162 -19.28 -14.43 17.79
CA THR A 162 -17.86 -14.63 18.04
C THR A 162 -17.19 -13.27 18.15
N SER A 163 -16.36 -13.09 19.18
CA SER A 163 -15.60 -11.89 19.49
C SER A 163 -14.13 -12.02 19.10
N TRP A 164 -13.35 -10.92 19.15
CA TRP A 164 -11.89 -11.01 19.01
C TRP A 164 -11.24 -11.88 20.10
N GLU A 165 -11.78 -11.89 21.31
CA GLU A 165 -11.31 -12.72 22.41
C GLU A 165 -11.52 -14.22 22.11
N ASP A 166 -12.62 -14.59 21.47
CA ASP A 166 -12.83 -15.98 21.02
C ASP A 166 -11.79 -16.40 19.98
N PHE A 167 -11.41 -15.50 19.05
CA PHE A 167 -10.30 -15.75 18.11
C PHE A 167 -8.99 -15.95 18.86
N ARG A 168 -8.64 -15.05 19.78
CA ARG A 168 -7.43 -15.14 20.60
C ARG A 168 -7.35 -16.50 21.31
N ASP A 169 -8.44 -16.90 21.97
CA ASP A 169 -8.47 -18.11 22.78
C ASP A 169 -8.28 -19.38 21.92
N VAL A 170 -8.80 -19.41 20.69
CA VAL A 170 -8.53 -20.51 19.76
C VAL A 170 -7.10 -20.47 19.23
N PHE A 171 -6.53 -19.30 18.92
CA PHE A 171 -5.12 -19.21 18.52
C PHE A 171 -4.16 -19.64 19.64
N VAL A 172 -4.49 -19.37 20.90
CA VAL A 172 -3.75 -19.88 22.07
C VAL A 172 -3.88 -21.41 22.15
N ARG A 173 -5.10 -21.94 22.17
CA ARG A 173 -5.36 -23.37 22.40
C ARG A 173 -4.91 -24.26 21.23
N THR A 174 -5.18 -23.85 20.00
CA THR A 174 -4.95 -24.64 18.78
C THR A 174 -3.68 -24.22 18.05
N GLY A 175 -3.36 -22.93 18.04
CA GLY A 175 -2.16 -22.39 17.41
C GLY A 175 -0.90 -22.49 18.27
N GLY A 176 -1.04 -22.83 19.56
CA GLY A 176 0.08 -22.94 20.49
C GLY A 176 0.69 -21.59 20.89
N TRP A 177 -0.07 -20.49 20.74
CA TRP A 177 0.38 -19.17 21.16
C TRP A 177 0.41 -19.07 22.69
N ASP A 178 1.52 -18.56 23.25
CA ASP A 178 1.57 -18.17 24.66
C ASP A 178 0.39 -17.22 25.03
N PRO A 179 -0.38 -17.52 26.10
CA PRO A 179 -1.54 -16.72 26.48
C PRO A 179 -1.23 -15.26 26.84
N ALA A 180 -0.10 -14.99 27.48
CA ALA A 180 0.27 -13.64 27.89
C ALA A 180 0.69 -12.81 26.68
N GLU A 181 1.50 -13.38 25.78
CA GLU A 181 1.87 -12.75 24.51
C GLU A 181 0.65 -12.50 23.62
N ALA A 182 -0.27 -13.48 23.52
CA ALA A 182 -1.50 -13.32 22.75
C ALA A 182 -2.37 -12.20 23.32
N LYS A 183 -2.49 -12.10 24.65
CA LYS A 183 -3.22 -11.01 25.30
C LYS A 183 -2.58 -9.66 24.97
N GLU A 184 -1.27 -9.51 25.14
CA GLU A 184 -0.53 -8.28 24.85
C GLU A 184 -0.70 -7.85 23.38
N PHE A 185 -0.65 -8.81 22.46
CA PHE A 185 -0.88 -8.56 21.03
C PHE A 185 -2.28 -7.99 20.75
N PHE A 186 -3.33 -8.62 21.28
CA PHE A 186 -4.71 -8.14 21.07
C PHE A 186 -4.96 -6.79 21.77
N ASP A 187 -4.37 -6.57 22.94
CA ASP A 187 -4.44 -5.29 23.64
C ASP A 187 -3.85 -4.15 22.78
N GLN A 188 -2.67 -4.36 22.18
CA GLN A 188 -1.99 -3.30 21.42
C GLN A 188 -2.55 -3.08 20.00
N TRP A 189 -3.11 -4.12 19.36
CA TRP A 189 -3.55 -4.05 17.96
C TRP A 189 -5.07 -3.93 17.79
N VAL A 190 -5.87 -4.51 18.70
CA VAL A 190 -7.32 -4.53 18.61
C VAL A 190 -7.95 -3.49 19.56
N ALA A 191 -7.48 -3.42 20.80
CA ALA A 191 -8.07 -2.56 21.82
C ALA A 191 -7.57 -1.11 21.79
N ARG A 192 -6.45 -0.84 21.09
CA ARG A 192 -5.80 0.47 20.99
C ARG A 192 -5.78 1.02 19.55
N SER A 193 -5.98 2.33 19.43
CA SER A 193 -5.71 3.12 18.21
C SER A 193 -4.21 3.45 18.11
N GLY A 194 -3.71 3.60 16.90
CA GLY A 194 -2.32 3.94 16.60
C GLY A 194 -1.61 2.82 15.85
N ALA A 195 -0.40 3.16 15.41
CA ALA A 195 0.58 2.25 14.84
C ALA A 195 1.99 2.75 15.24
N PRO A 196 2.98 1.85 15.39
CA PRO A 196 4.34 2.25 15.75
C PRO A 196 4.99 3.09 14.65
N VAL A 197 5.79 4.07 15.06
CA VAL A 197 6.76 4.78 14.19
C VAL A 197 8.13 4.22 14.49
N LEU A 198 8.82 3.75 13.44
CA LEU A 198 10.07 3.02 13.57
C LEU A 198 11.20 3.73 12.83
N LYS A 199 12.41 3.72 13.39
CA LYS A 199 13.60 4.36 12.78
C LYS A 199 14.85 3.52 13.02
N LEU A 200 15.71 3.42 12.01
CA LEU A 200 17.09 2.97 12.18
C LEU A 200 17.95 4.16 12.62
N ARG A 201 18.74 4.00 13.67
CA ARG A 201 19.71 5.01 14.13
C ARG A 201 21.11 4.45 14.25
N ASP A 202 22.07 5.36 14.16
CA ASP A 202 23.50 5.13 14.40
C ASP A 202 24.07 3.93 13.61
N VAL A 203 23.54 3.71 12.41
CA VAL A 203 23.93 2.58 11.57
C VAL A 203 25.37 2.77 11.07
N GLN A 204 26.20 1.78 11.35
CA GLN A 204 27.60 1.72 10.97
C GLN A 204 27.90 0.36 10.33
N LEU A 205 28.78 0.38 9.33
CA LEU A 205 29.33 -0.83 8.72
C LEU A 205 30.81 -0.90 9.06
N LYS A 206 31.22 -1.99 9.72
CA LYS A 206 32.62 -2.30 9.99
C LYS A 206 33.01 -3.54 9.23
N SER A 207 34.28 -3.64 8.86
CA SER A 207 34.86 -4.86 8.31
C SER A 207 36.06 -5.29 9.11
N ASP A 208 36.21 -6.61 9.24
CA ASP A 208 37.38 -7.25 9.81
C ASP A 208 37.75 -8.51 9.01
N ALA A 209 38.65 -9.33 9.57
CA ALA A 209 39.07 -10.58 8.94
C ALA A 209 37.93 -11.61 8.81
N SER A 210 36.89 -11.53 9.64
CA SER A 210 35.74 -12.45 9.67
C SER A 210 34.64 -12.09 8.68
N GLY A 211 34.50 -10.81 8.33
CA GLY A 211 33.44 -10.36 7.44
C GLY A 211 33.08 -8.89 7.56
N TRP A 212 31.83 -8.62 7.21
CA TRP A 212 31.18 -7.33 7.39
C TRP A 212 30.23 -7.41 8.58
N GLN A 213 30.23 -6.39 9.42
CA GLN A 213 29.33 -6.27 10.56
C GLN A 213 28.59 -4.93 10.49
N ALA A 214 27.28 -4.98 10.35
CA ALA A 214 26.40 -3.83 10.47
C ALA A 214 25.92 -3.71 11.93
N THR A 215 26.11 -2.55 12.55
CA THR A 215 25.64 -2.25 13.91
C THR A 215 24.77 -1.01 13.91
N GLY A 216 23.82 -0.91 14.84
CA GLY A 216 22.98 0.27 15.03
C GLY A 216 21.91 0.02 16.07
N SER A 217 20.88 0.87 16.09
CA SER A 217 19.66 0.63 16.86
C SER A 217 18.41 0.73 15.98
N LEU A 218 17.40 -0.03 16.38
CA LEU A 218 16.03 0.15 15.96
C LEU A 218 15.31 0.90 17.07
N ASP A 219 14.66 2.01 16.74
CA ASP A 219 13.97 2.90 17.68
C ASP A 219 12.47 2.93 17.41
N GLN A 220 11.68 3.16 18.48
CA GLN A 220 10.24 3.42 18.42
C GLN A 220 9.87 4.74 19.09
N ASP A 221 9.01 5.53 18.46
CA ASP A 221 8.34 6.64 19.15
C ASP A 221 7.21 6.08 20.06
N PRO A 222 6.93 6.68 21.24
CA PRO A 222 5.83 6.23 22.10
C PRO A 222 4.44 6.50 21.47
N PRO A 223 3.41 5.69 21.77
CA PRO A 223 3.43 4.54 22.67
C PRO A 223 4.13 3.33 22.04
N TRP A 224 4.90 2.60 22.85
CA TRP A 224 5.65 1.46 22.36
C TRP A 224 4.75 0.24 22.09
N TYR A 225 5.24 -0.61 21.19
CA TYR A 225 4.64 -1.88 20.80
C TYR A 225 5.67 -2.99 21.05
N ASP A 226 5.20 -4.18 21.40
CA ASP A 226 6.03 -5.39 21.34
C ASP A 226 6.04 -5.89 19.89
N LEU A 227 7.22 -5.86 19.26
CA LEU A 227 7.43 -6.16 17.86
C LEU A 227 8.61 -7.12 17.66
N ASP A 228 8.48 -8.03 16.70
CA ASP A 228 9.59 -8.83 16.16
C ASP A 228 9.80 -8.50 14.68
N ILE A 229 10.83 -7.70 14.41
CA ILE A 229 11.06 -7.08 13.10
C ILE A 229 12.21 -7.77 12.38
N THR A 230 12.01 -8.09 11.10
CA THR A 230 13.11 -8.54 10.24
C THR A 230 13.96 -7.34 9.83
N VAL A 231 15.25 -7.37 10.12
CA VAL A 231 16.23 -6.44 9.57
C VAL A 231 17.13 -7.20 8.60
N ALA A 232 17.14 -6.75 7.36
CA ALA A 232 17.86 -7.36 6.26
C ALA A 232 19.11 -6.56 5.90
N LEU A 233 20.24 -7.26 5.85
CA LEU A 233 21.49 -6.77 5.30
C LEU A 233 21.58 -7.19 3.82
N LYS A 234 21.36 -6.24 2.91
CA LYS A 234 21.37 -6.48 1.46
C LYS A 234 22.79 -6.43 0.93
N ILE A 235 23.26 -7.53 0.36
CA ILE A 235 24.62 -7.70 -0.17
C ILE A 235 24.65 -7.44 -1.68
N SER A 236 23.61 -7.89 -2.39
CA SER A 236 23.43 -7.66 -3.83
C SER A 236 21.93 -7.54 -4.17
N PRO A 237 21.56 -7.25 -5.44
CA PRO A 237 20.15 -7.25 -5.85
C PRO A 237 19.42 -8.57 -5.55
N THR A 238 20.13 -9.69 -5.58
CA THR A 238 19.58 -11.04 -5.41
C THR A 238 19.92 -11.68 -4.06
N GLN A 239 20.71 -11.03 -3.22
CA GLN A 239 21.27 -11.65 -2.01
C GLN A 239 21.12 -10.74 -0.79
N ARG A 240 20.48 -11.25 0.27
CA ARG A 240 20.35 -10.57 1.56
C ARG A 240 20.43 -11.55 2.73
N LEU A 241 20.82 -11.05 3.90
CA LEU A 241 20.81 -11.77 5.17
C LEU A 241 19.73 -11.17 6.08
N ASP A 242 18.76 -11.97 6.49
CA ASP A 242 17.63 -11.55 7.32
C ASP A 242 17.88 -11.94 8.79
N THR A 243 17.75 -10.97 9.71
CA THR A 243 17.85 -11.18 11.17
C THR A 243 16.59 -10.68 11.85
N ARG A 244 16.05 -11.45 12.80
CA ARG A 244 14.90 -11.04 13.62
C ARG A 244 15.36 -10.27 14.84
N ILE A 245 14.75 -9.10 15.10
CA ILE A 245 15.07 -8.22 16.21
C ILE A 245 13.78 -7.90 16.97
N GLY A 246 13.74 -8.33 18.23
CA GLY A 246 12.67 -7.99 19.17
C GLY A 246 12.85 -6.60 19.76
N ILE A 247 11.76 -5.82 19.84
CA ILE A 247 11.74 -4.50 20.45
C ILE A 247 10.42 -4.28 21.20
N LYS A 248 10.53 -3.98 22.51
CA LYS A 248 9.37 -3.71 23.40
C LYS A 248 9.33 -2.27 23.91
N GLY A 249 10.50 -1.61 23.97
CA GLY A 249 10.65 -0.24 24.44
C GLY A 249 11.00 0.72 23.31
N GLY A 250 11.55 1.88 23.67
CA GLY A 250 11.90 2.93 22.71
C GLY A 250 13.11 2.64 21.83
N SER A 251 13.99 1.70 22.19
CA SER A 251 15.16 1.34 21.38
C SER A 251 15.70 -0.06 21.70
N THR A 252 16.19 -0.77 20.67
CA THR A 252 16.97 -2.01 20.78
C THR A 252 18.19 -1.92 19.85
N SER A 253 19.39 -2.17 20.38
CA SER A 253 20.61 -2.27 19.56
C SER A 253 20.71 -3.61 18.83
N PHE A 254 21.36 -3.61 17.66
CA PHE A 254 21.61 -4.82 16.88
C PHE A 254 23.04 -4.88 16.33
N ALA A 255 23.48 -6.10 16.03
CA ALA A 255 24.70 -6.39 15.29
C ALA A 255 24.43 -7.56 14.33
N ILE A 256 24.58 -7.32 13.02
CA ILE A 256 24.30 -8.29 11.96
C ILE A 256 25.57 -8.52 11.17
N GLY A 257 26.08 -9.76 11.18
CA GLY A 257 27.31 -10.15 10.51
C GLY A 257 27.07 -10.90 9.21
N SER A 258 27.76 -10.51 8.14
CA SER A 258 27.88 -11.29 6.89
C SER A 258 29.30 -11.86 6.78
N PRO A 259 29.47 -13.20 6.81
CA PRO A 259 30.79 -13.82 6.69
C PRO A 259 31.40 -13.57 5.29
N ARG A 260 32.75 -13.56 5.21
CA ARG A 260 33.46 -13.43 3.92
C ARG A 260 33.25 -14.61 2.99
N THR A 261 32.98 -15.80 3.53
CA THR A 261 32.74 -17.04 2.79
C THR A 261 31.25 -17.37 2.78
N GLY A 262 30.72 -17.69 1.59
CA GLY A 262 29.29 -17.83 1.31
C GLY A 262 28.58 -18.84 2.20
N SER A 263 28.04 -18.38 3.32
CA SER A 263 26.96 -19.07 4.02
C SER A 263 25.64 -18.84 3.27
N ALA A 264 24.71 -19.77 3.40
CA ALA A 264 23.45 -19.82 2.68
C ALA A 264 22.65 -18.51 2.83
N LEU A 265 22.81 -17.61 1.84
CA LEU A 265 22.08 -16.36 1.76
C LEU A 265 20.75 -16.62 1.04
N LYS A 266 19.66 -16.04 1.56
CA LYS A 266 18.36 -16.20 0.93
C LYS A 266 18.33 -15.47 -0.42
N PRO A 267 17.76 -16.07 -1.48
CA PRO A 267 17.43 -15.35 -2.68
C PRO A 267 16.47 -14.19 -2.35
N SER A 268 16.81 -12.99 -2.80
CA SER A 268 15.91 -11.83 -2.76
C SER A 268 14.73 -12.06 -3.72
N ALA A 269 13.52 -11.75 -3.28
CA ALA A 269 12.31 -11.78 -4.13
C ALA A 269 12.31 -10.59 -5.10
N ALA A 270 13.20 -10.60 -6.09
CA ALA A 270 13.16 -9.67 -7.22
C ALA A 270 12.21 -10.21 -8.32
N PRO A 271 11.50 -9.34 -9.07
CA PRO A 271 10.75 -9.79 -10.24
C PRO A 271 11.70 -10.37 -11.28
N ALA A 272 11.38 -11.57 -11.78
CA ALA A 272 12.17 -12.24 -12.80
C ALA A 272 12.16 -11.44 -14.11
N GLN A 273 13.25 -10.72 -14.41
CA GLN A 273 13.51 -10.25 -15.77
C GLN A 273 14.00 -11.44 -16.60
N ARG A 274 13.30 -11.72 -17.71
CA ARG A 274 13.69 -12.74 -18.68
C ARG A 274 14.90 -12.26 -19.47
N GLY A 275 15.91 -13.12 -19.53
CA GLY A 275 16.99 -13.06 -20.52
C GLY A 275 18.29 -12.49 -19.97
N ASP A 276 19.14 -13.36 -19.43
CA ASP A 276 20.49 -13.57 -19.97
C ASP A 276 21.19 -14.71 -19.22
N SER A 277 21.58 -15.73 -19.96
CA SER A 277 22.43 -16.82 -19.48
C SER A 277 23.88 -16.33 -19.38
N ALA A 278 24.26 -15.79 -18.22
CA ALA A 278 25.66 -15.53 -17.89
C ALA A 278 26.22 -16.71 -17.08
N SER A 279 27.27 -17.32 -17.63
CA SER A 279 28.06 -18.39 -17.02
C SER A 279 28.65 -17.95 -15.67
N ALA A 280 28.44 -18.75 -14.63
CA ALA A 280 29.05 -18.54 -13.32
C ALA A 280 30.55 -18.86 -13.37
N GLN A 281 31.39 -17.82 -13.48
CA GLN A 281 32.80 -17.93 -13.11
C GLN A 281 32.90 -17.89 -11.58
N THR A 282 33.33 -19.00 -10.99
CA THR A 282 33.72 -19.08 -9.58
C THR A 282 35.09 -18.42 -9.40
N GLY A 283 35.10 -17.10 -9.24
CA GLY A 283 36.26 -16.35 -8.76
C GLY A 283 36.33 -16.39 -7.24
N SER A 284 37.52 -16.67 -6.71
CA SER A 284 37.85 -16.65 -5.27
C SER A 284 37.92 -15.23 -4.69
N GLY A 285 36.82 -14.48 -4.74
CA GLY A 285 36.69 -13.15 -4.13
C GLY A 285 35.79 -13.22 -2.89
N GLY A 286 36.20 -12.59 -1.78
CA GLY A 286 35.37 -12.51 -0.58
C GLY A 286 34.03 -11.81 -0.81
N SER A 287 33.06 -12.03 0.08
CA SER A 287 31.72 -11.42 0.00
C SER A 287 31.80 -9.89 -0.19
N PRO A 288 31.10 -9.32 -1.20
CA PRO A 288 31.13 -7.88 -1.45
C PRO A 288 30.57 -7.10 -0.26
N PRO A 289 30.95 -5.82 -0.10
CA PRO A 289 30.40 -4.97 0.94
C PRO A 289 28.87 -4.92 0.85
N PRO A 290 28.16 -5.05 1.98
CA PRO A 290 26.73 -4.80 2.01
C PRO A 290 26.38 -3.42 1.44
N GLN A 291 25.33 -3.38 0.63
CA GLN A 291 24.87 -2.18 -0.05
C GLN A 291 23.88 -1.40 0.81
N LYS A 292 22.93 -2.10 1.44
CA LYS A 292 21.86 -1.48 2.24
C LYS A 292 21.52 -2.30 3.48
N LEU A 293 21.05 -1.62 4.52
CA LEU A 293 20.34 -2.21 5.65
C LEU A 293 18.87 -1.79 5.57
N ILE A 294 17.94 -2.74 5.70
CA ILE A 294 16.50 -2.48 5.56
C ILE A 294 15.76 -3.15 6.72
N ALA A 295 15.05 -2.37 7.54
CA ALA A 295 14.12 -2.89 8.52
C ALA A 295 12.73 -3.10 7.89
N ASP A 296 12.11 -4.25 8.21
CA ASP A 296 10.86 -4.74 7.66
C ASP A 296 10.79 -4.76 6.11
N PRO A 297 11.76 -5.40 5.41
CA PRO A 297 11.89 -5.31 3.95
C PRO A 297 10.67 -5.86 3.18
N ASP A 298 9.96 -6.80 3.80
CA ASP A 298 8.80 -7.45 3.21
C ASP A 298 7.48 -6.87 3.75
N VAL A 299 7.53 -5.81 4.57
CA VAL A 299 6.36 -5.08 5.07
C VAL A 299 5.41 -6.02 5.82
N ASN A 300 5.93 -6.73 6.81
CA ASN A 300 5.20 -7.70 7.62
C ASN A 300 4.66 -7.10 8.93
N ILE A 301 5.00 -5.85 9.25
CA ILE A 301 4.53 -5.16 10.46
C ILE A 301 3.57 -4.03 10.09
N PHE A 302 2.44 -3.96 10.78
CA PHE A 302 1.54 -2.82 10.68
C PHE A 302 2.18 -1.63 11.40
N ARG A 303 2.59 -0.60 10.65
CA ARG A 303 3.28 0.57 11.17
C ARG A 303 2.80 1.85 10.49
N LEU A 304 3.03 2.98 11.15
CA LEU A 304 2.87 4.27 10.50
C LEU A 304 4.05 4.47 9.54
N LEU A 305 3.74 4.81 8.29
CA LEU A 305 4.77 5.18 7.33
C LEU A 305 5.30 6.58 7.67
N ASP A 306 6.61 6.75 7.61
CA ASP A 306 7.18 8.09 7.62
C ASP A 306 6.70 8.86 6.39
N PRO A 307 6.48 10.19 6.45
CA PRO A 307 6.09 10.98 5.28
C PRO A 307 6.98 10.76 4.05
N GLU A 308 8.27 10.48 4.21
CA GLU A 308 9.18 10.18 3.10
C GLU A 308 8.90 8.81 2.44
N GLU A 309 8.25 7.89 3.16
CA GLU A 309 7.87 6.55 2.70
C GLU A 309 6.52 6.50 1.98
N VAL A 310 5.72 7.55 2.08
CA VAL A 310 4.40 7.61 1.43
C VAL A 310 4.59 8.14 0.01
N PRO A 311 4.45 7.29 -1.03
CA PRO A 311 4.54 7.78 -2.40
C PRO A 311 3.37 8.71 -2.69
N CYS A 312 3.65 9.72 -3.50
CA CYS A 312 2.63 10.55 -4.10
C CYS A 312 1.75 9.71 -5.03
N THR A 313 0.44 9.70 -4.81
CA THR A 313 -0.53 8.95 -5.60
C THR A 313 -1.74 9.81 -5.94
N VAL A 314 -2.61 9.31 -6.81
CA VAL A 314 -3.93 9.93 -7.07
C VAL A 314 -4.69 10.19 -5.75
N ASN A 315 -4.60 9.28 -4.77
CA ASN A 315 -5.22 9.45 -3.45
C ASN A 315 -4.59 10.58 -2.64
N SER A 316 -3.29 10.87 -2.81
CA SER A 316 -2.65 12.04 -2.20
C SER A 316 -3.30 13.33 -2.69
N VAL A 317 -3.63 13.41 -4.00
CA VAL A 317 -4.38 14.55 -4.55
C VAL A 317 -5.79 14.63 -3.96
N LYS A 318 -6.50 13.51 -3.84
CA LYS A 318 -7.84 13.46 -3.20
C LYS A 318 -7.83 13.90 -1.74
N GLY A 319 -6.76 13.57 -1.01
CA GLY A 319 -6.57 13.92 0.39
C GLY A 319 -6.11 15.35 0.63
N SER A 320 -5.69 16.07 -0.42
CA SER A 320 -5.25 17.46 -0.30
C SER A 320 -6.35 18.34 0.28
N LYS A 321 -5.99 19.23 1.21
CA LYS A 321 -6.91 20.24 1.78
C LYS A 321 -6.77 21.61 1.12
N SER A 322 -5.76 21.80 0.28
CA SER A 322 -5.35 23.09 -0.26
C SER A 322 -4.87 22.98 -1.72
N LEU A 323 -5.60 22.20 -2.53
CA LEU A 323 -5.25 21.96 -3.93
C LEU A 323 -5.48 23.22 -4.78
N THR A 324 -4.44 23.65 -5.49
CA THR A 324 -4.52 24.69 -6.53
C THR A 324 -4.59 24.04 -7.91
N ALA A 325 -5.74 24.22 -8.58
CA ALA A 325 -5.98 23.68 -9.92
C ALA A 325 -5.55 24.71 -10.99
N VAL A 326 -4.51 24.40 -11.76
CA VAL A 326 -3.92 25.30 -12.76
C VAL A 326 -4.25 24.80 -14.16
N LEU A 327 -4.94 25.62 -14.95
CA LEU A 327 -5.19 25.32 -16.36
C LEU A 327 -4.14 26.02 -17.21
N ARG A 328 -3.53 25.28 -18.14
CA ARG A 328 -2.57 25.85 -19.09
C ARG A 328 -3.20 27.01 -19.88
N ASP A 329 -2.47 28.10 -20.03
CA ASP A 329 -2.92 29.25 -20.81
C ASP A 329 -3.09 28.90 -22.30
N GLY A 330 -4.21 29.34 -22.87
CA GLY A 330 -4.60 29.04 -24.26
C GLY A 330 -5.23 27.65 -24.45
N SER A 331 -5.59 26.96 -23.36
CA SER A 331 -6.32 25.68 -23.44
C SER A 331 -7.70 25.82 -24.10
N PRO A 332 -8.14 24.83 -24.91
CA PRO A 332 -9.46 24.84 -25.54
C PRO A 332 -10.59 24.70 -24.50
N ARG A 333 -11.83 25.04 -24.88
CA ARG A 333 -12.99 25.00 -23.96
C ARG A 333 -13.24 23.59 -23.42
N GLU A 334 -12.96 22.58 -24.23
CA GLU A 334 -13.08 21.16 -23.92
C GLU A 334 -12.12 20.74 -22.81
N ALA A 335 -10.94 21.36 -22.71
CA ALA A 335 -9.99 21.14 -21.62
C ALA A 335 -10.56 21.58 -20.28
N VAL A 336 -11.25 22.73 -20.22
CA VAL A 336 -11.93 23.20 -19.00
C VAL A 336 -12.96 22.17 -18.52
N LYS A 337 -13.73 21.58 -19.44
CA LYS A 337 -14.73 20.56 -19.13
C LYS A 337 -14.08 19.29 -18.57
N ALA A 338 -13.03 18.81 -19.22
CA ALA A 338 -12.28 17.64 -18.74
C ALA A 338 -11.63 17.90 -17.38
N PHE A 339 -11.10 19.10 -17.17
CA PHE A 339 -10.45 19.45 -15.91
C PHE A 339 -11.45 19.52 -14.76
N LYS A 340 -12.61 20.16 -14.95
CA LYS A 340 -13.69 20.18 -13.96
C LYS A 340 -14.14 18.77 -13.58
N LEU A 341 -14.31 17.90 -14.57
CA LEU A 341 -14.72 16.52 -14.34
C LEU A 341 -13.66 15.73 -13.55
N LEU A 342 -12.37 15.94 -13.87
CA LEU A 342 -11.27 15.35 -13.10
C LEU A 342 -11.30 15.83 -11.66
N LEU A 343 -11.40 17.15 -11.43
CA LEU A 343 -11.47 17.74 -10.09
C LEU A 343 -12.65 17.18 -9.30
N GLU A 344 -13.84 17.10 -9.89
CA GLU A 344 -15.03 16.52 -9.27
C GLU A 344 -14.79 15.09 -8.79
N GLY A 345 -14.28 14.21 -9.67
CA GLY A 345 -14.03 12.83 -9.29
C GLY A 345 -12.82 12.63 -8.36
N LEU A 346 -11.96 13.64 -8.21
CA LEU A 346 -10.92 13.70 -7.18
C LEU A 346 -11.44 14.26 -5.84
N GLY A 347 -12.72 14.61 -5.72
CA GLY A 347 -13.30 15.17 -4.50
C GLY A 347 -13.10 16.69 -4.37
N HIS A 348 -12.68 17.36 -5.44
CA HIS A 348 -12.34 18.78 -5.51
C HIS A 348 -13.31 19.59 -6.37
N ALA A 349 -14.59 19.21 -6.39
CA ALA A 349 -15.61 19.87 -7.24
C ALA A 349 -15.72 21.39 -7.01
N GLY A 350 -15.41 21.87 -5.81
CA GLY A 350 -15.40 23.29 -5.45
C GLY A 350 -14.08 24.03 -5.73
N ALA A 351 -13.05 23.35 -6.25
CA ALA A 351 -11.75 23.98 -6.50
C ALA A 351 -11.84 25.00 -7.65
N ARG A 352 -11.37 26.23 -7.39
CA ARG A 352 -11.28 27.26 -8.43
C ARG A 352 -10.12 26.94 -9.36
N ILE A 353 -10.42 26.80 -10.66
CA ILE A 353 -9.40 26.73 -11.71
C ILE A 353 -8.76 28.12 -11.84
N THR A 354 -7.44 28.20 -11.64
CA THR A 354 -6.65 29.42 -11.71
C THR A 354 -5.89 29.51 -13.03
N SER A 355 -5.63 30.73 -13.49
CA SER A 355 -4.67 30.98 -14.59
C SER A 355 -3.23 30.69 -14.14
N GLU A 356 -2.31 30.61 -15.11
CA GLU A 356 -0.88 30.46 -14.79
C GLU A 356 -0.34 31.65 -13.99
N GLU A 357 -0.74 32.88 -14.35
CA GLU A 357 -0.34 34.10 -13.62
C GLU A 357 -0.77 34.07 -12.14
N GLU A 358 -2.01 33.67 -11.86
CA GLU A 358 -2.49 33.53 -10.49
C GLU A 358 -1.78 32.39 -9.74
N ALA A 359 -1.45 31.31 -10.43
CA ALA A 359 -0.72 30.18 -9.86
C ALA A 359 0.71 30.59 -9.48
N GLU A 360 1.39 31.40 -10.30
CA GLU A 360 2.72 31.94 -9.96
C GLU A 360 2.71 32.74 -8.65
N MET A 361 1.69 33.56 -8.42
CA MET A 361 1.57 34.31 -7.17
C MET A 361 1.41 33.38 -5.95
N LYS A 362 0.73 32.25 -6.13
CA LYS A 362 0.53 31.23 -5.10
C LYS A 362 1.72 30.30 -4.91
N MET A 363 2.61 30.18 -5.90
CA MET A 363 3.80 29.33 -5.88
C MET A 363 4.76 29.65 -4.72
N SER A 364 4.70 30.87 -4.20
CA SER A 364 5.47 31.31 -3.02
C SER A 364 4.94 30.74 -1.69
N LYS A 365 3.73 30.17 -1.69
CA LYS A 365 3.11 29.52 -0.54
C LYS A 365 3.22 28.01 -0.71
N GLN A 366 3.62 27.32 0.35
CA GLN A 366 3.61 25.86 0.41
C GLN A 366 2.19 25.35 0.12
N GLY A 367 2.03 24.44 -0.85
CA GLY A 367 0.71 23.96 -1.26
C GLY A 367 0.77 22.91 -2.35
N ASP A 368 -0.37 22.26 -2.58
CA ASP A 368 -0.52 21.20 -3.58
C ASP A 368 -1.02 21.79 -4.90
N PHE A 369 -0.47 21.32 -6.02
CA PHE A 369 -0.82 21.81 -7.36
C PHE A 369 -1.28 20.67 -8.25
N LEU A 370 -2.33 20.91 -9.04
CA LEU A 370 -2.75 20.04 -10.12
C LEU A 370 -2.78 20.86 -11.41
N PHE A 371 -1.92 20.51 -12.36
CA PHE A 371 -1.83 21.14 -13.67
C PHE A 371 -2.62 20.37 -14.72
N PHE A 372 -3.35 21.09 -15.56
CA PHE A 372 -3.92 20.55 -16.80
C PHE A 372 -3.12 21.07 -17.99
N GLY A 373 -2.33 20.19 -18.60
CA GLY A 373 -1.33 20.52 -19.61
C GLY A 373 -0.02 21.03 -19.00
N LEU A 374 1.06 20.98 -19.78
CA LEU A 374 2.32 21.61 -19.40
C LEU A 374 2.17 23.14 -19.45
N PRO A 375 2.52 23.86 -18.37
CA PRO A 375 2.36 25.31 -18.32
C PRO A 375 3.27 26.01 -19.33
N ARG A 376 2.85 27.18 -19.82
CA ARG A 376 3.66 28.05 -20.68
C ARG A 376 4.68 28.85 -19.89
N SER A 377 4.33 29.25 -18.68
CA SER A 377 5.21 29.96 -17.74
C SER A 377 6.47 29.15 -17.43
N GLU A 378 7.63 29.77 -17.66
CA GLU A 378 8.93 29.19 -17.29
C GLU A 378 9.06 28.96 -15.77
N LYS A 379 8.44 29.80 -14.95
CA LYS A 379 8.42 29.58 -13.49
C LYS A 379 7.63 28.34 -13.13
N LEU A 380 6.46 28.13 -13.72
CA LEU A 380 5.64 26.95 -13.45
C LEU A 380 6.23 25.68 -14.07
N LYS A 381 7.01 25.77 -15.16
CA LYS A 381 7.74 24.62 -15.70
C LYS A 381 8.78 24.07 -14.72
N SER A 382 9.29 24.88 -13.79
CA SER A 382 10.27 24.43 -12.79
C SER A 382 9.78 23.29 -11.90
N PHE A 383 8.45 23.16 -11.70
CA PHE A 383 7.84 22.03 -10.98
C PHE A 383 8.23 20.68 -11.62
N PHE A 384 8.33 20.65 -12.95
CA PHE A 384 8.60 19.43 -13.72
C PHE A 384 10.09 19.15 -13.90
N LEU A 385 10.99 20.04 -13.47
CA LEU A 385 12.43 19.74 -13.40
C LEU A 385 12.73 18.69 -12.32
N SER A 386 11.85 18.58 -11.32
CA SER A 386 11.91 17.57 -10.27
C SER A 386 11.11 16.31 -10.59
N SER A 387 10.62 16.15 -11.83
CA SER A 387 9.93 14.93 -12.21
C SER A 387 10.86 13.73 -12.05
N PRO A 388 10.33 12.54 -11.71
CA PRO A 388 11.15 11.33 -11.58
C PRO A 388 12.01 11.05 -12.82
N GLU A 389 13.23 10.51 -12.64
CA GLU A 389 14.25 10.35 -13.70
C GLU A 389 13.74 9.63 -14.97
N ASP A 390 12.79 8.71 -14.82
CA ASP A 390 12.21 7.94 -15.92
C ASP A 390 11.04 8.64 -16.64
N VAL A 391 10.93 9.96 -16.51
CA VAL A 391 9.86 10.77 -17.09
C VAL A 391 10.44 11.80 -18.06
N THR A 392 9.94 11.82 -19.29
CA THR A 392 10.19 12.91 -20.23
C THR A 392 8.86 13.51 -20.68
N LEU A 393 8.76 14.84 -20.68
CA LEU A 393 7.52 15.57 -20.95
C LEU A 393 7.74 16.59 -22.07
N SER A 394 6.87 16.56 -23.08
CA SER A 394 6.65 17.65 -24.03
C SER A 394 5.17 17.75 -24.36
N GLU A 395 4.78 18.75 -25.16
CA GLU A 395 3.39 18.89 -25.59
C GLU A 395 3.01 17.82 -26.62
N GLU A 396 3.96 17.41 -27.46
CA GLU A 396 3.73 16.46 -28.55
C GLU A 396 3.93 14.99 -28.13
N LYS A 397 4.61 14.73 -27.01
CA LYS A 397 4.86 13.38 -26.52
C LYS A 397 5.28 13.36 -25.06
N PHE A 398 5.19 12.18 -24.47
CA PHE A 398 5.83 11.89 -23.20
C PHE A 398 6.44 10.49 -23.23
N SER A 399 7.35 10.23 -22.29
CA SER A 399 7.76 8.89 -21.88
C SER A 399 7.62 8.76 -20.38
N VAL A 400 7.15 7.60 -19.90
CA VAL A 400 7.12 7.26 -18.48
C VAL A 400 7.54 5.81 -18.31
N LYS A 401 8.59 5.55 -17.53
CA LYS A 401 9.08 4.18 -17.23
C LYS A 401 9.22 3.33 -18.52
N GLY A 402 9.81 3.95 -19.56
CA GLY A 402 10.07 3.35 -20.86
C GLY A 402 8.88 3.27 -21.83
N LEU A 403 7.64 3.52 -21.40
CA LEU A 403 6.49 3.57 -22.32
C LEU A 403 6.43 4.93 -23.02
N SER A 404 6.21 4.89 -24.34
CA SER A 404 5.91 6.05 -25.18
C SER A 404 4.72 5.78 -26.10
N GLY A 405 4.20 6.82 -26.78
CA GLY A 405 3.11 6.68 -27.77
C GLY A 405 1.69 6.64 -27.18
N ALA A 406 1.54 6.88 -25.89
CA ALA A 406 0.25 7.09 -25.23
C ALA A 406 -0.24 8.55 -25.42
N ASP A 407 -1.54 8.80 -25.33
CA ASP A 407 -2.18 10.08 -25.68
C ASP A 407 -2.56 10.94 -24.46
N CYS A 408 -2.66 10.34 -23.28
CA CYS A 408 -2.93 11.02 -22.02
C CYS A 408 -2.05 10.47 -20.89
N LEU A 409 -1.45 11.36 -20.12
CA LEU A 409 -0.65 11.03 -18.94
C LEU A 409 -1.23 11.70 -17.70
N PHE A 410 -1.31 10.97 -16.60
CA PHE A 410 -1.51 11.53 -15.26
C PHE A 410 -0.31 11.19 -14.39
N LEU A 411 0.30 12.18 -13.74
CA LEU A 411 1.42 12.02 -12.81
C LEU A 411 1.09 12.67 -11.47
N VAL A 412 1.61 12.12 -10.39
CA VAL A 412 1.63 12.72 -9.06
C VAL A 412 3.00 12.48 -8.43
N PHE A 413 3.71 13.52 -8.02
CA PHE A 413 5.04 13.42 -7.39
C PHE A 413 5.25 14.56 -6.38
N ASN A 414 6.24 14.42 -5.50
CA ASN A 414 6.64 15.48 -4.57
C ASN A 414 7.70 16.37 -5.23
N GLU A 415 7.64 17.67 -4.99
CA GLU A 415 8.69 18.59 -5.41
C GLU A 415 9.80 18.63 -4.34
N SER A 416 10.85 17.85 -4.54
CA SER A 416 11.96 17.69 -3.58
C SER A 416 12.71 18.99 -3.25
N ASN A 417 12.61 20.03 -4.09
CA ASN A 417 13.33 21.29 -3.92
C ASN A 417 12.50 22.46 -3.34
N ARG A 418 11.19 22.31 -3.12
CA ARG A 418 10.31 23.40 -2.62
C ARG A 418 9.50 23.06 -1.36
N GLY A 419 9.81 21.94 -0.72
CA GLY A 419 9.14 21.49 0.50
C GLY A 419 8.02 20.49 0.23
N ALA A 420 7.30 20.10 1.28
CA ALA A 420 6.38 18.96 1.33
C ALA A 420 5.04 19.09 0.55
N GLY A 421 5.04 19.70 -0.63
CA GLY A 421 3.84 19.86 -1.48
C GLY A 421 3.75 18.82 -2.60
N ILE A 422 2.52 18.41 -2.95
CA ILE A 422 2.25 17.48 -4.04
C ILE A 422 2.12 18.24 -5.36
N THR A 423 2.78 17.73 -6.40
CA THR A 423 2.60 18.16 -7.79
C THR A 423 1.90 17.07 -8.59
N ALA A 424 0.76 17.40 -9.19
CA ALA A 424 0.05 16.53 -10.10
C ALA A 424 -0.05 17.17 -11.49
N LEU A 425 0.01 16.34 -12.54
CA LEU A 425 -0.10 16.77 -13.92
C LEU A 425 -1.06 15.85 -14.66
N TYR A 426 -2.08 16.42 -15.28
CA TYR A 426 -2.84 15.77 -16.33
C TYR A 426 -2.44 16.35 -17.69
N LEU A 427 -1.72 15.56 -18.48
CA LEU A 427 -1.16 15.96 -19.77
C LEU A 427 -1.79 15.17 -20.93
N PRO A 428 -2.74 15.77 -21.66
CA PRO A 428 -3.09 15.34 -23.00
C PRO A 428 -2.00 15.72 -23.99
N VAL A 429 -1.57 14.79 -24.84
CA VAL A 429 -0.67 15.09 -25.96
C VAL A 429 -1.41 15.96 -27.00
N SER A 430 -0.70 16.90 -27.62
CA SER A 430 -1.22 17.73 -28.72
C SER A 430 -1.86 16.89 -29.82
N GLY A 431 -3.12 17.20 -30.16
CA GLY A 431 -3.90 16.46 -31.15
C GLY A 431 -4.74 15.31 -30.59
N THR A 432 -4.67 15.03 -29.28
CA THR A 432 -5.53 14.03 -28.63
C THR A 432 -7.01 14.44 -28.70
N SER A 433 -7.89 13.50 -29.06
CA SER A 433 -9.32 13.77 -29.19
C SER A 433 -9.96 14.12 -27.84
N SER A 434 -10.92 15.04 -27.84
CA SER A 434 -11.60 15.48 -26.61
C SER A 434 -12.32 14.34 -25.89
N ASP A 435 -12.79 13.33 -26.62
CA ASP A 435 -13.40 12.13 -26.05
C ASP A 435 -12.38 11.27 -25.28
N SER A 436 -11.17 11.10 -25.82
CA SER A 436 -10.09 10.39 -25.13
C SER A 436 -9.70 11.10 -23.83
N VAL A 437 -9.56 12.43 -23.89
CA VAL A 437 -9.26 13.27 -22.72
C VAL A 437 -10.35 13.13 -21.64
N LEU A 438 -11.62 13.27 -22.02
CA LEU A 438 -12.73 13.14 -21.07
C LEU A 438 -12.82 11.73 -20.47
N THR A 439 -12.57 10.70 -21.27
CA THR A 439 -12.62 9.31 -20.83
C THR A 439 -11.47 8.99 -19.86
N ALA A 440 -10.26 9.46 -20.14
CA ALA A 440 -9.13 9.32 -19.23
C ALA A 440 -9.37 10.07 -17.91
N ALA A 441 -9.85 11.32 -17.96
CA ALA A 441 -10.20 12.12 -16.78
C ALA A 441 -11.17 11.40 -15.83
N ARG A 442 -12.23 10.77 -16.35
CA ARG A 442 -13.16 9.94 -15.56
C ARG A 442 -12.45 8.78 -14.88
N LYS A 443 -11.60 8.08 -15.62
CA LYS A 443 -10.95 6.85 -15.18
C LYS A 443 -9.86 7.07 -14.14
N ILE A 444 -9.08 8.16 -14.22
CA ILE A 444 -7.97 8.47 -13.30
C ILE A 444 -8.41 8.33 -11.83
N THR A 445 -9.62 8.75 -11.51
CA THR A 445 -10.18 8.77 -10.15
C THR A 445 -10.34 7.36 -9.55
N HIS A 446 -10.45 6.32 -10.39
CA HIS A 446 -10.53 4.93 -9.96
C HIS A 446 -9.16 4.29 -9.70
N TYR A 447 -8.08 4.97 -10.10
CA TYR A 447 -6.70 4.51 -9.96
C TYR A 447 -5.99 5.15 -8.76
N GLY A 448 -6.72 5.30 -7.66
CA GLY A 448 -6.30 6.01 -6.44
C GLY A 448 -4.89 5.70 -5.93
N LYS A 449 -4.46 4.43 -6.04
CA LYS A 449 -3.19 3.95 -5.49
C LYS A 449 -1.95 4.18 -6.37
N TYR A 450 -2.13 4.70 -7.58
CA TYR A 450 -1.03 4.82 -8.54
C TYR A 450 -0.48 6.25 -8.57
N SER A 451 0.82 6.37 -8.77
CA SER A 451 1.54 7.64 -8.93
C SER A 451 1.54 8.13 -10.37
N TYR A 452 1.50 7.21 -11.33
CA TYR A 452 1.44 7.54 -12.75
C TYR A 452 0.49 6.62 -13.51
N LEU A 453 -0.16 7.18 -14.53
CA LEU A 453 -1.13 6.52 -15.39
C LEU A 453 -0.96 7.01 -16.83
N ALA A 454 -0.72 6.09 -17.76
CA ALA A 454 -0.67 6.39 -19.18
C ALA A 454 -1.86 5.72 -19.89
N PHE A 455 -2.59 6.49 -20.70
CA PHE A 455 -3.75 6.04 -21.46
C PHE A 455 -3.52 6.19 -22.97
N SER A 456 -4.18 5.33 -23.76
CA SER A 456 -4.39 5.54 -25.19
C SER A 456 -5.87 5.38 -25.49
N HIS A 457 -6.51 6.39 -26.07
CA HIS A 457 -7.94 6.35 -26.41
C HIS A 457 -8.80 5.99 -25.18
N GLY A 458 -8.45 6.55 -24.02
CA GLY A 458 -9.11 6.25 -22.75
C GLY A 458 -8.86 4.85 -22.18
N VAL A 459 -8.00 4.02 -22.76
CA VAL A 459 -7.62 2.69 -22.24
C VAL A 459 -6.28 2.79 -21.52
N ILE A 460 -6.18 2.26 -20.30
CA ILE A 460 -4.93 2.26 -19.53
C ILE A 460 -3.89 1.39 -20.25
N ARG A 461 -2.69 1.93 -20.46
CA ARG A 461 -1.53 1.23 -21.05
C ARG A 461 -0.48 0.92 -20.02
N GLN A 462 -0.29 1.81 -19.07
CA GLN A 462 0.64 1.60 -17.97
C GLN A 462 0.18 2.36 -16.73
N LYS A 463 0.50 1.77 -15.59
CA LYS A 463 0.23 2.32 -14.26
C LYS A 463 1.34 1.85 -13.33
N GLY A 464 1.66 2.64 -12.32
CA GLY A 464 2.61 2.23 -11.29
C GLY A 464 2.73 3.25 -10.18
N VAL A 465 3.62 2.95 -9.25
CA VAL A 465 3.91 3.77 -8.07
C VAL A 465 5.39 4.15 -8.15
N TRP A 466 5.73 5.37 -7.76
CA TRP A 466 7.14 5.77 -7.69
C TRP A 466 7.89 4.95 -6.64
N GLU A 467 9.17 4.71 -6.88
CA GLU A 467 10.03 4.10 -5.88
C GLU A 467 10.22 5.07 -4.71
N VAL A 468 10.12 4.56 -3.49
CA VAL A 468 10.40 5.31 -2.28
C VAL A 468 11.92 5.49 -2.17
N LEU A 469 12.40 6.71 -2.39
CA LEU A 469 13.83 7.01 -2.42
C LEU A 469 14.45 7.15 -1.02
N ARG A 470 13.65 7.46 0.00
CA ARG A 470 14.10 7.64 1.39
C ARG A 470 13.13 6.98 2.35
N SER A 471 13.69 6.35 3.38
CA SER A 471 12.94 5.70 4.45
C SER A 471 13.81 5.71 5.70
N PRO A 472 13.29 6.08 6.88
CA PRO A 472 14.04 5.94 8.13
C PRO A 472 14.30 4.47 8.50
N LEU A 473 13.70 3.51 7.78
CA LEU A 473 13.96 2.08 7.90
C LEU A 473 14.95 1.55 6.86
N GLN A 474 15.55 2.44 6.07
CA GLN A 474 16.59 2.08 5.12
C GLN A 474 17.86 2.89 5.39
N PHE A 475 18.99 2.21 5.32
CA PHE A 475 20.30 2.83 5.38
C PHE A 475 21.14 2.37 4.19
N ASP A 476 21.62 3.33 3.39
CA ASP A 476 22.49 3.07 2.24
C ASP A 476 23.96 3.23 2.65
N PHE A 477 24.75 2.18 2.47
CA PHE A 477 26.17 2.20 2.82
C PHE A 477 27.05 2.85 1.74
N LEU A 478 26.53 3.02 0.51
CA LEU A 478 27.30 3.52 -0.64
C LEU A 478 27.25 5.05 -0.79
N ASN A 479 26.33 5.73 -0.11
CA ASN A 479 26.13 7.19 -0.22
C ASN A 479 26.87 8.00 0.87
N LYS A 480 28.05 7.54 1.32
CA LYS A 480 28.89 8.26 2.31
C LYS A 480 30.18 8.82 1.74
#